data_AF-A0A371QIB9-F1
#
_entry.id   AF-A0A371QIB9-F1
#
_cell.length_a   1.000
_cell.length_b   1.000
_cell.length_c   1.000
_cell.angle_alpha   90.00
_cell.angle_beta   90.00
_cell.angle_gamma   90.00
#
_symmetry.space_group_name_H-M   'P 1'
#
loop_
_entity.id
_entity.type
_entity.pdbx_description
1 polymer ?
#
loop_
_entity_poly.entity_id
_entity_poly.type
_entity_poly.pdbx_seq_one_letter_code
_entity_poly.pdbx_strand_id
1 'polypeptide(L)'
;MIYILLISLGGIAFTLYKTRTRIKDEGPFDEETEAHHPVAHIKSELFLEVPIERIVMAGFVIHFLSYAGLMVTGATLPGLELALLILSATVMLLLLFKQILVAGISNNFRWRVLALLIISAILTILIWNRPGITDPGLLENAQIYTLTVHLLGLVLGLGGAIILDLMIFHFLNNLKISSREAVIMHLISQMIILGLILLIVSGVALILTDPETYLENPRFLMKMTAVFIVTLNGVLLNLFVVPKMEQISFREEKHQQNTGLIRAAFIAGAVSMTSWFTVFILAMITPLENFSYAILLTGYIVLILFTIAGGLITKKIYERKDVSEA
;
A
#
# COMPACT_ATOMS: atom_id res chain seq x y z
N MET A 1 9.59 22.33 -17.43
CA MET A 1 9.61 21.21 -18.39
C MET A 1 11.01 20.62 -18.57
N ILE A 2 12.04 21.40 -18.93
CA ILE A 2 13.41 20.89 -19.12
C ILE A 2 13.94 20.08 -17.92
N TYR A 3 13.80 20.59 -16.69
CA TYR A 3 14.22 19.86 -15.49
C TYR A 3 13.47 18.53 -15.30
N ILE A 4 12.18 18.48 -15.63
CA ILE A 4 11.37 17.24 -15.57
C ILE A 4 11.91 16.21 -16.58
N LEU A 5 12.26 16.64 -17.79
CA LEU A 5 12.87 15.79 -18.80
C LEU A 5 14.24 15.25 -18.36
N LEU A 6 15.10 16.12 -17.81
CA LEU A 6 16.42 15.72 -17.32
C LEU A 6 16.32 14.72 -16.17
N ILE A 7 15.43 14.96 -15.20
CA ILE A 7 15.21 14.05 -14.07
C ILE A 7 14.61 12.72 -14.54
N SER A 8 13.65 12.75 -15.45
CA SER A 8 13.05 11.53 -16.01
C SER A 8 14.09 10.70 -16.77
N LEU A 9 14.91 11.34 -17.61
CA LEU A 9 16.01 10.68 -18.33
C LEU A 9 17.07 10.12 -17.38
N GLY A 10 17.43 10.87 -16.33
CA GLY A 10 18.32 10.41 -15.27
C GLY A 10 17.77 9.20 -14.53
N GLY A 11 16.46 9.20 -14.21
CA GLY A 11 15.75 8.06 -13.63
C GLY A 11 15.78 6.82 -14.53
N ILE A 12 15.53 6.97 -15.83
CA ILE A 12 15.63 5.88 -16.83
C ILE A 12 17.06 5.33 -16.86
N ALA A 13 18.06 6.20 -17.02
CA ALA A 13 19.46 5.81 -17.11
C ALA A 13 19.94 5.08 -15.84
N PHE A 14 19.59 5.60 -14.66
CA PHE A 14 19.92 4.98 -13.38
C PHE A 14 19.28 3.60 -13.24
N THR A 15 18.00 3.48 -13.59
CA THR A 15 17.26 2.20 -13.51
C THR A 15 17.83 1.17 -14.48
N LEU A 16 18.14 1.57 -15.72
CA LEU A 16 18.77 0.70 -16.72
C LEU A 16 20.15 0.23 -16.27
N TYR A 17 20.99 1.15 -15.77
CA TYR A 17 22.31 0.81 -15.26
C TYR A 17 22.22 -0.20 -14.12
N LYS A 18 21.36 0.05 -13.13
CA LYS A 18 21.20 -0.86 -11.98
C LYS A 18 20.62 -2.20 -12.37
N THR A 19 19.63 -2.23 -13.26
CA THR A 19 19.08 -3.47 -13.81
C THR A 19 20.15 -4.30 -14.51
N ARG A 20 21.00 -3.67 -15.34
CA ARG A 20 22.10 -4.36 -16.02
C ARG A 20 23.15 -4.89 -15.06
N THR A 21 23.55 -4.09 -14.06
CA THR A 21 24.52 -4.55 -13.05
C THR A 21 23.97 -5.72 -12.24
N ARG A 22 22.69 -5.66 -11.84
CA ARG A 22 22.04 -6.75 -11.11
C ARG A 22 21.98 -8.03 -11.95
N ILE A 23 21.55 -7.94 -13.22
CA ILE A 23 21.50 -9.11 -14.11
C ILE A 23 22.90 -9.73 -14.30
N LYS A 24 23.95 -8.90 -14.32
CA LYS A 24 25.33 -9.38 -14.45
C LYS A 24 25.84 -10.06 -13.16
N ASP A 25 25.51 -9.50 -11.99
CA ASP A 25 26.02 -9.95 -10.70
C ASP A 25 25.20 -11.12 -10.12
N GLU A 26 23.89 -11.10 -10.28
CA GLU A 26 22.91 -12.00 -9.64
C GLU A 26 22.15 -12.87 -10.64
N GLY A 27 22.25 -12.60 -11.95
CA GLY A 27 21.49 -13.28 -13.00
C GLY A 27 20.12 -12.65 -13.29
N PRO A 28 19.44 -13.07 -14.37
CA PRO A 28 18.04 -12.69 -14.60
C PRO A 28 17.15 -13.18 -13.45
N PHE A 29 15.99 -12.55 -13.26
CA PHE A 29 14.98 -13.15 -12.37
C PHE A 29 14.58 -14.49 -12.99
N ASP A 30 14.84 -15.57 -12.27
CA ASP A 30 14.37 -16.89 -12.63
C ASP A 30 13.00 -17.09 -11.97
N GLU A 31 11.94 -17.00 -12.77
CA GLU A 31 10.55 -17.14 -12.33
C GLU A 31 10.33 -18.48 -11.61
N GLU A 32 11.06 -19.55 -11.96
CA GLU A 32 10.90 -20.88 -11.35
C GLU A 32 11.53 -20.97 -9.96
N THR A 33 12.69 -20.35 -9.75
CA THR A 33 13.46 -20.48 -8.50
C THR A 33 13.00 -19.50 -7.41
N GLU A 34 12.55 -18.30 -7.76
CA GLU A 34 11.98 -17.34 -6.79
C GLU A 34 10.52 -17.64 -6.41
N ALA A 35 9.71 -18.21 -7.32
CA ALA A 35 8.31 -18.53 -7.07
C ALA A 35 8.12 -19.70 -6.08
N HIS A 36 9.14 -20.55 -5.91
CA HIS A 36 9.07 -21.74 -5.05
C HIS A 36 9.79 -21.61 -3.71
N HIS A 37 10.54 -20.53 -3.47
CA HIS A 37 11.22 -20.33 -2.19
C HIS A 37 10.35 -19.50 -1.23
N PRO A 38 10.04 -20.01 -0.03
CA PRO A 38 9.08 -19.41 0.90
C PRO A 38 9.46 -18.04 1.48
N VAL A 39 10.65 -17.52 1.18
CA VAL A 39 11.15 -16.22 1.65
C VAL A 39 11.69 -15.39 0.47
N ALA A 40 11.84 -15.97 -0.72
CA ALA A 40 12.36 -15.26 -1.87
C ALA A 40 11.41 -14.14 -2.29
N HIS A 41 10.10 -14.36 -2.27
CA HIS A 41 9.11 -13.35 -2.65
C HIS A 41 8.99 -12.15 -1.70
N ILE A 42 9.38 -12.28 -0.41
CA ILE A 42 9.50 -11.12 0.51
C ILE A 42 10.79 -10.34 0.25
N LYS A 43 11.89 -11.05 -0.05
CA LYS A 43 13.17 -10.44 -0.40
C LYS A 43 13.22 -9.93 -1.83
N SER A 44 12.29 -10.38 -2.68
CA SER A 44 12.30 -10.12 -4.11
C SER A 44 12.02 -8.65 -4.36
N GLU A 45 12.62 -8.16 -5.42
CA GLU A 45 12.37 -6.82 -5.95
C GLU A 45 11.03 -6.76 -6.68
N LEU A 46 10.19 -7.80 -6.58
CA LEU A 46 8.91 -7.91 -7.28
C LEU A 46 7.81 -7.13 -6.55
N PHE A 47 6.92 -6.55 -7.34
CA PHE A 47 5.65 -5.99 -6.92
C PHE A 47 4.61 -6.39 -7.98
N LEU A 48 3.58 -7.13 -7.55
CA LEU A 48 2.62 -7.82 -8.43
C LEU A 48 3.34 -8.68 -9.48
N GLU A 49 4.30 -9.50 -9.03
CA GLU A 49 5.15 -10.37 -9.87
C GLU A 49 6.02 -9.64 -10.91
N VAL A 50 5.99 -8.30 -10.94
CA VAL A 50 6.83 -7.49 -11.83
C VAL A 50 7.98 -6.87 -11.05
N PRO A 51 9.24 -6.94 -11.54
CA PRO A 51 10.35 -6.23 -10.92
C PRO A 51 10.05 -4.74 -10.77
N ILE A 52 10.25 -4.20 -9.57
CA ILE A 52 9.95 -2.80 -9.25
C ILE A 52 10.73 -1.84 -10.14
N GLU A 53 11.94 -2.22 -10.57
CA GLU A 53 12.75 -1.47 -11.52
C GLU A 53 11.99 -1.26 -12.83
N ARG A 54 11.26 -2.27 -13.31
CA ARG A 54 10.47 -2.15 -14.55
C ARG A 54 9.29 -1.21 -14.36
N ILE A 55 8.59 -1.29 -13.24
CA ILE A 55 7.47 -0.39 -12.90
C ILE A 55 7.95 1.06 -12.82
N VAL A 56 9.04 1.29 -12.09
CA VAL A 56 9.63 2.62 -11.89
C VAL A 56 10.17 3.19 -13.20
N MET A 57 10.86 2.36 -14.00
CA MET A 57 11.34 2.75 -15.32
C MET A 57 10.19 3.12 -16.26
N ALA A 58 9.12 2.31 -16.29
CA ALA A 58 7.93 2.63 -17.08
C ALA A 58 7.33 3.98 -16.66
N GLY A 59 7.26 4.24 -15.35
CA GLY A 59 6.88 5.54 -14.80
C GLY A 59 7.74 6.67 -15.37
N PHE A 60 9.08 6.58 -15.30
CA PHE A 60 9.96 7.62 -15.84
C PHE A 60 9.86 7.77 -17.37
N VAL A 61 9.69 6.68 -18.11
CA VAL A 61 9.49 6.71 -19.57
C VAL A 61 8.21 7.46 -19.93
N ILE A 62 7.10 7.16 -19.26
CA ILE A 62 5.82 7.86 -19.47
C ILE A 62 6.00 9.36 -19.22
N HIS A 63 6.62 9.75 -18.10
CA HIS A 63 6.89 11.17 -17.81
C HIS A 63 7.77 11.82 -18.89
N PHE A 64 8.85 11.17 -19.30
CA PHE A 64 9.75 11.72 -20.32
C PHE A 64 9.01 11.93 -21.64
N LEU A 65 8.29 10.92 -22.14
CA LEU A 65 7.58 10.99 -23.41
C LEU A 65 6.45 12.02 -23.38
N SER A 66 5.66 12.06 -22.30
CA SER A 66 4.58 13.03 -22.15
C SER A 66 5.10 14.46 -22.10
N TYR A 67 6.11 14.75 -21.27
CA TYR A 67 6.67 16.10 -21.18
C TYR A 67 7.47 16.51 -22.42
N ALA A 68 8.06 15.56 -23.14
CA ALA A 68 8.73 15.84 -24.43
C ALA A 68 7.68 16.22 -25.47
N GLY A 69 6.57 15.48 -25.54
CA GLY A 69 5.44 15.80 -26.41
C GLY A 69 4.83 17.17 -26.11
N LEU A 70 4.57 17.49 -24.83
CA LEU A 70 4.08 18.81 -24.42
C LEU A 70 5.07 19.94 -24.79
N MET A 71 6.37 19.70 -24.62
CA MET A 71 7.39 20.68 -24.98
C MET A 71 7.50 20.91 -26.49
N VAL A 72 7.41 19.85 -27.32
CA VAL A 72 7.48 19.94 -28.79
C VAL A 72 6.25 20.63 -29.37
N THR A 73 5.07 20.30 -28.84
CA THR A 73 3.79 20.86 -29.33
C THR A 73 3.50 22.24 -28.78
N GLY A 74 4.16 22.64 -27.68
CA GLY A 74 3.81 23.83 -26.91
C GLY A 74 2.44 23.74 -26.22
N ALA A 75 1.81 22.55 -26.21
CA ALA A 75 0.50 22.35 -25.62
C ALA A 75 0.59 22.37 -24.08
N THR A 76 -0.45 22.93 -23.46
CA THR A 76 -0.71 22.81 -22.03
C THR A 76 -1.95 21.94 -21.86
N LEU A 77 -1.78 20.74 -21.32
CA LEU A 77 -2.86 19.79 -21.05
C LEU A 77 -2.93 19.55 -19.53
N PRO A 78 -3.63 20.42 -18.77
CA PRO A 78 -3.64 20.37 -17.32
C PRO A 78 -4.08 19.02 -16.74
N GLY A 79 -5.10 18.38 -17.35
CA GLY A 79 -5.55 17.05 -16.92
C GLY A 79 -4.50 15.95 -17.10
N LEU A 80 -3.69 16.02 -18.16
CA LEU A 80 -2.56 15.11 -18.35
C LEU A 80 -1.46 15.39 -17.31
N GLU A 81 -1.13 16.65 -17.05
CA GLU A 81 -0.13 17.02 -16.03
C GLU A 81 -0.55 16.57 -14.62
N LEU A 82 -1.84 16.67 -14.28
CA LEU A 82 -2.39 16.13 -13.03
C LEU A 82 -2.29 14.60 -12.98
N ALA A 83 -2.60 13.89 -14.08
CA ALA A 83 -2.45 12.44 -14.14
C ALA A 83 -0.98 12.00 -13.94
N LEU A 84 -0.03 12.75 -14.50
CA LEU A 84 1.41 12.54 -14.30
C LEU A 84 1.84 12.84 -12.86
N LEU A 85 1.25 13.85 -12.21
CA LEU A 85 1.47 14.09 -10.79
C LEU A 85 0.99 12.90 -9.93
N ILE A 86 -0.21 12.38 -10.20
CA ILE A 86 -0.75 11.20 -9.50
C ILE A 86 0.15 9.97 -9.72
N LEU A 87 0.62 9.75 -10.95
CA LEU A 87 1.53 8.65 -11.28
C LEU A 87 2.87 8.77 -10.53
N SER A 88 3.51 9.95 -10.56
CA SER A 88 4.79 10.17 -9.86
C SER A 88 4.66 10.03 -8.34
N ALA A 89 3.59 10.56 -7.75
CA ALA A 89 3.30 10.39 -6.32
C ALA A 89 3.05 8.91 -5.95
N THR A 90 2.36 8.15 -6.80
CA THR A 90 2.12 6.71 -6.61
C THR A 90 3.44 5.93 -6.64
N VAL A 91 4.31 6.19 -7.61
CA VAL A 91 5.64 5.55 -7.71
C VAL A 91 6.51 5.92 -6.50
N MET A 92 6.49 7.18 -6.07
CA MET A 92 7.21 7.65 -4.89
C MET A 92 6.78 6.92 -3.62
N LEU A 93 5.47 6.80 -3.37
CA LEU A 93 4.95 6.10 -2.19
C LEU A 93 5.22 4.58 -2.24
N LEU A 94 5.17 3.98 -3.43
CA LEU A 94 5.56 2.57 -3.61
C LEU A 94 7.02 2.33 -3.24
N LEU A 95 7.92 3.21 -3.70
CA LEU A 95 9.35 3.16 -3.36
C LEU A 95 9.60 3.40 -1.87
N LEU A 96 8.88 4.34 -1.25
CA LEU A 96 8.94 4.59 0.19
C LEU A 96 8.53 3.34 0.98
N PHE A 97 7.40 2.74 0.62
CA PHE A 97 6.91 1.52 1.25
C PHE A 97 7.93 0.38 1.13
N LYS A 98 8.49 0.16 -0.06
CA LYS A 98 9.53 -0.87 -0.26
C LYS A 98 10.79 -0.59 0.55
N GLN A 99 11.23 0.66 0.64
CA GLN A 99 12.38 1.03 1.46
C GLN A 99 12.14 0.71 2.94
N ILE A 100 10.94 0.97 3.46
CA ILE A 100 10.54 0.63 4.84
C ILE A 100 10.61 -0.88 5.06
N LEU A 101 10.02 -1.68 4.16
CA LEU A 101 10.05 -3.14 4.27
C LEU A 101 11.46 -3.71 4.23
N VAL A 102 12.27 -3.26 3.27
CA VAL A 102 13.64 -3.73 3.11
C VAL A 102 14.47 -3.40 4.35
N ALA A 103 14.40 -2.16 4.84
CA ALA A 103 15.12 -1.74 6.04
C ALA A 103 14.66 -2.51 7.29
N GLY A 104 13.35 -2.73 7.45
CA GLY A 104 12.80 -3.41 8.62
C GLY A 104 12.99 -4.93 8.64
N ILE A 105 12.93 -5.60 7.49
CA ILE A 105 13.02 -7.07 7.41
C ILE A 105 14.47 -7.53 7.27
N SER A 106 15.25 -6.90 6.40
CA SER A 106 16.61 -7.36 6.08
C SER A 106 17.70 -6.71 6.92
N ASN A 107 17.34 -5.73 7.78
CA ASN A 107 18.27 -4.83 8.47
C ASN A 107 19.35 -4.25 7.53
N ASN A 108 19.01 -4.17 6.24
CA ASN A 108 19.90 -3.74 5.18
C ASN A 108 19.28 -2.56 4.46
N PHE A 109 20.09 -1.53 4.23
CA PHE A 109 19.65 -0.33 3.56
C PHE A 109 19.97 -0.42 2.07
N ARG A 110 18.94 -0.62 1.23
CA ARG A 110 19.13 -0.65 -0.23
C ARG A 110 19.27 0.75 -0.81
N TRP A 111 20.51 1.23 -0.88
CA TRP A 111 20.86 2.52 -1.50
C TRP A 111 20.25 2.76 -2.89
N ARG A 112 20.04 1.70 -3.67
CA ARG A 112 19.42 1.76 -5.01
C ARG A 112 17.96 2.23 -4.93
N VAL A 113 17.19 1.69 -3.98
CA VAL A 113 15.78 2.05 -3.76
C VAL A 113 15.68 3.47 -3.22
N LEU A 114 16.54 3.86 -2.28
CA LEU A 114 16.61 5.25 -1.80
C LEU A 114 16.91 6.22 -2.94
N ALA A 115 17.89 5.92 -3.79
CA ALA A 115 18.24 6.80 -4.92
C ALA A 115 17.05 6.99 -5.87
N LEU A 116 16.34 5.91 -6.22
CA LEU A 116 15.12 5.98 -7.01
C LEU A 116 14.02 6.79 -6.31
N LEU A 117 13.85 6.60 -5.00
CA LEU A 117 12.89 7.35 -4.18
C LEU A 117 13.18 8.85 -4.24
N ILE A 118 14.45 9.25 -4.07
CA ILE A 118 14.86 10.66 -4.13
C ILE A 118 14.62 11.24 -5.53
N ILE A 119 15.00 10.52 -6.59
CA ILE A 119 14.76 10.96 -7.98
C ILE A 119 13.24 11.11 -8.24
N SER A 120 12.44 10.14 -7.80
CA SER A 120 10.98 10.18 -7.94
C SER A 120 10.34 11.28 -7.10
N ALA A 121 10.87 11.59 -5.92
CA ALA A 121 10.41 12.70 -5.08
C ALA A 121 10.72 14.05 -5.74
N ILE A 122 11.94 14.24 -6.25
CA ILE A 122 12.32 15.44 -7.00
C ILE A 122 11.40 15.61 -8.22
N LEU A 123 11.14 14.53 -8.97
CA LEU A 123 10.21 14.55 -10.10
C LEU A 123 8.81 15.02 -9.68
N THR A 124 8.26 14.44 -8.61
CA THR A 124 6.94 14.79 -8.06
C THR A 124 6.89 16.27 -7.66
N ILE A 125 7.92 16.78 -6.97
CA ILE A 125 8.02 18.19 -6.56
C ILE A 125 8.11 19.11 -7.79
N LEU A 126 8.89 18.74 -8.81
CA LEU A 126 9.01 19.54 -10.03
C LEU A 126 7.69 19.63 -10.79
N ILE A 127 6.90 18.55 -10.80
CA ILE A 127 5.57 18.53 -11.40
C ILE A 127 4.64 19.40 -10.55
N TRP A 128 4.56 19.17 -9.24
CA TRP A 128 3.72 19.96 -8.31
C TRP A 128 3.87 21.48 -8.48
N ASN A 129 5.10 21.96 -8.69
CA ASN A 129 5.40 23.39 -8.86
C ASN A 129 5.10 23.93 -10.28
N ARG A 130 4.48 23.15 -11.17
CA ARG A 130 4.08 23.62 -12.49
C ARG A 130 2.89 24.58 -12.37
N PRO A 131 2.89 25.71 -13.11
CA PRO A 131 1.76 26.62 -13.12
C PRO A 131 0.47 25.90 -13.55
N GLY A 132 -0.60 26.11 -12.79
CA GLY A 132 -1.92 25.57 -13.09
C GLY A 132 -2.24 24.19 -12.51
N ILE A 133 -1.27 23.43 -11.98
CA ILE A 133 -1.56 22.09 -11.42
C ILE A 133 -2.38 22.16 -10.13
N THR A 134 -2.12 23.16 -9.29
CA THR A 134 -2.85 23.40 -8.04
C THR A 134 -3.94 24.46 -8.21
N ASP A 135 -4.33 24.79 -9.44
CA ASP A 135 -5.41 25.72 -9.71
C ASP A 135 -6.76 25.09 -9.27
N PRO A 136 -7.55 25.76 -8.40
CA PRO A 136 -8.83 25.22 -7.95
C PRO A 136 -9.75 24.80 -9.09
N GLY A 137 -9.79 25.57 -10.18
CA GLY A 137 -10.63 25.26 -11.34
C GLY A 137 -10.22 23.96 -12.05
N LEU A 138 -8.92 23.65 -12.11
CA LEU A 138 -8.45 22.36 -12.63
C LEU A 138 -8.88 21.21 -11.70
N LEU A 139 -8.66 21.38 -10.40
CA LEU A 139 -8.92 20.34 -9.41
C LEU A 139 -10.42 20.01 -9.32
N GLU A 140 -11.29 21.02 -9.40
CA GLU A 140 -12.74 20.86 -9.46
C GLU A 140 -13.16 20.08 -10.72
N ASN A 141 -12.65 20.48 -11.90
CA ASN A 141 -12.93 19.77 -13.15
C ASN A 141 -12.40 18.32 -13.13
N ALA A 142 -11.29 18.08 -12.44
CA ALA A 142 -10.68 16.76 -12.30
C ALA A 142 -11.30 15.91 -11.19
N GLN A 143 -12.21 16.45 -10.39
CA GLN A 143 -12.75 15.79 -9.20
C GLN A 143 -13.35 14.42 -9.51
N ILE A 144 -14.07 14.27 -10.63
CA ILE A 144 -14.68 12.99 -11.05
C ILE A 144 -13.61 11.92 -11.28
N TYR A 145 -12.51 12.28 -11.97
CA TYR A 145 -11.42 11.35 -12.25
C TYR A 145 -10.65 10.99 -10.97
N THR A 146 -10.35 11.99 -10.14
CA THR A 146 -9.67 11.78 -8.86
C THR A 146 -10.51 10.92 -7.91
N LEU A 147 -11.83 11.15 -7.85
CA LEU A 147 -12.76 10.34 -7.07
C LEU A 147 -12.82 8.91 -7.60
N THR A 148 -12.77 8.71 -8.92
CA THR A 148 -12.73 7.38 -9.52
C THR A 148 -11.48 6.61 -9.07
N VAL A 149 -10.31 7.24 -9.10
CA VAL A 149 -9.06 6.65 -8.59
C VAL A 149 -9.15 6.38 -7.08
N HIS A 150 -9.79 7.27 -6.32
CA HIS A 150 -10.01 7.11 -4.88
C HIS A 150 -10.87 5.89 -4.56
N LEU A 151 -11.99 5.72 -5.28
CA LEU A 151 -12.88 4.58 -5.13
C LEU A 151 -12.22 3.28 -5.59
N LEU A 152 -11.41 3.30 -6.66
CA LEU A 152 -10.62 2.14 -7.06
C LEU A 152 -9.64 1.73 -5.95
N GLY A 153 -8.96 2.71 -5.33
CA GLY A 153 -8.09 2.47 -4.18
C GLY A 153 -8.83 1.82 -3.01
N LEU A 154 -10.03 2.32 -2.70
CA LEU A 154 -10.90 1.75 -1.66
C LEU A 154 -11.33 0.31 -1.99
N VAL A 155 -11.75 0.02 -3.23
CA VAL A 155 -12.17 -1.32 -3.65
C VAL A 155 -11.02 -2.32 -3.57
N LEU A 156 -9.83 -1.95 -4.07
CA LEU A 156 -8.64 -2.80 -3.99
C LEU A 156 -8.21 -3.03 -2.53
N GLY A 157 -8.23 -1.97 -1.72
CA GLY A 157 -7.83 -2.00 -0.32
C GLY A 157 -8.78 -2.80 0.57
N LEU A 158 -10.06 -2.38 0.67
CA LEU A 158 -11.08 -3.05 1.48
C LEU A 158 -11.35 -4.47 0.97
N GLY A 159 -11.52 -4.64 -0.34
CA GLY A 159 -11.78 -5.95 -0.95
C GLY A 159 -10.64 -6.93 -0.70
N GLY A 160 -9.39 -6.50 -0.94
CA GLY A 160 -8.21 -7.30 -0.64
C GLY A 160 -8.10 -7.63 0.85
N ALA A 161 -8.33 -6.66 1.73
CA ALA A 161 -8.24 -6.86 3.18
C ALA A 161 -9.24 -7.89 3.69
N ILE A 162 -10.49 -7.87 3.21
CA ILE A 162 -11.50 -8.87 3.56
C ILE A 162 -11.01 -10.28 3.16
N ILE A 163 -10.53 -10.45 1.92
CA ILE A 163 -10.09 -11.76 1.44
C ILE A 163 -8.87 -12.24 2.23
N LEU A 164 -7.88 -11.36 2.46
CA LEU A 164 -6.67 -11.70 3.21
C LEU A 164 -6.99 -12.07 4.66
N ASP A 165 -7.84 -11.30 5.34
CA ASP A 165 -8.25 -11.58 6.71
C ASP A 165 -8.98 -12.94 6.80
N LEU A 166 -9.86 -13.27 5.83
CA LEU A 166 -10.51 -14.59 5.75
C LEU A 166 -9.51 -15.73 5.54
N MET A 167 -8.50 -15.54 4.69
CA MET A 167 -7.43 -16.53 4.49
C MET A 167 -6.57 -16.71 5.74
N ILE A 168 -6.26 -15.63 6.46
CA ILE A 168 -5.56 -15.69 7.75
C ILE A 168 -6.40 -16.47 8.76
N PHE A 169 -7.71 -16.24 8.85
CA PHE A 169 -8.57 -17.04 9.73
C PHE A 169 -8.64 -18.51 9.32
N HIS A 170 -8.66 -18.81 8.02
CA HIS A 170 -8.57 -20.18 7.53
C HIS A 170 -7.27 -20.86 7.96
N PHE A 171 -6.13 -20.17 7.80
CA PHE A 171 -4.83 -20.64 8.28
C PHE A 171 -4.82 -20.86 9.79
N LEU A 172 -5.37 -19.92 10.57
CA LEU A 172 -5.36 -20.04 12.03
C LEU A 172 -6.21 -21.20 12.54
N ASN A 173 -7.15 -21.70 11.73
CA ASN A 173 -7.95 -22.88 12.05
C ASN A 173 -7.23 -24.21 11.76
N ASN A 174 -6.29 -24.27 10.81
CA ASN A 174 -5.62 -25.51 10.42
C ASN A 174 -4.09 -25.50 10.62
N LEU A 175 -3.53 -24.35 11.00
CA LEU A 175 -2.10 -24.05 11.15
C LEU A 175 -1.24 -24.46 9.95
N LYS A 176 -1.83 -24.52 8.75
CA LYS A 176 -1.18 -24.95 7.51
C LYS A 176 -1.45 -23.94 6.41
N ILE A 177 -0.40 -23.46 5.75
CA ILE A 177 -0.49 -22.66 4.51
C ILE A 177 0.22 -23.47 3.43
N SER A 178 -0.50 -23.82 2.38
CA SER A 178 0.11 -24.38 1.18
C SER A 178 0.92 -23.33 0.44
N SER A 179 1.93 -23.73 -0.34
CA SER A 179 2.74 -22.78 -1.12
C SER A 179 1.89 -21.91 -2.06
N ARG A 180 0.78 -22.45 -2.60
CA ARG A 180 -0.16 -21.70 -3.44
C ARG A 180 -0.92 -20.63 -2.66
N GLU A 181 -1.41 -20.97 -1.47
CA GLU A 181 -2.11 -20.00 -0.61
C GLU A 181 -1.17 -18.87 -0.19
N ALA A 182 0.09 -19.17 0.15
CA ALA A 182 1.08 -18.15 0.49
C ALA A 182 1.29 -17.15 -0.66
N VAL A 183 1.43 -17.64 -1.90
CA VAL A 183 1.55 -16.78 -3.10
C VAL A 183 0.31 -15.91 -3.27
N ILE A 184 -0.90 -16.48 -3.16
CA ILE A 184 -2.16 -15.73 -3.29
C ILE A 184 -2.27 -14.65 -2.19
N MET A 185 -1.98 -14.99 -0.94
CA MET A 185 -1.99 -14.03 0.18
C MET A 185 -1.00 -12.88 -0.05
N HIS A 186 0.18 -13.19 -0.60
CA HIS A 186 1.18 -12.19 -0.94
C HIS A 186 0.69 -11.23 -2.04
N LEU A 187 0.13 -11.77 -3.13
CA LEU A 187 -0.45 -10.97 -4.21
C LEU A 187 -1.57 -10.06 -3.70
N ILE A 188 -2.46 -10.58 -2.87
CA ILE A 188 -3.53 -9.79 -2.25
C ILE A 188 -2.94 -8.69 -1.36
N SER A 189 -1.93 -8.98 -0.54
CA SER A 189 -1.24 -7.97 0.27
C SER A 189 -0.69 -6.83 -0.60
N GLN A 190 -0.04 -7.15 -1.72
CA GLN A 190 0.45 -6.16 -2.68
C GLN A 190 -0.67 -5.34 -3.32
N MET A 191 -1.82 -5.96 -3.63
CA MET A 191 -3.01 -5.24 -4.10
C MET A 191 -3.59 -4.29 -3.04
N ILE A 192 -3.61 -4.70 -1.76
CA ILE A 192 -4.05 -3.82 -0.65
C ILE A 192 -3.13 -2.61 -0.55
N ILE A 193 -1.81 -2.82 -0.64
CA ILE A 193 -0.81 -1.74 -0.60
C ILE A 193 -1.01 -0.79 -1.78
N LEU A 194 -1.20 -1.31 -3.00
CA LEU A 194 -1.52 -0.48 -4.16
C LEU A 194 -2.81 0.33 -3.93
N GLY A 195 -3.87 -0.33 -3.46
CA GLY A 195 -5.14 0.31 -3.16
C GLY A 195 -5.00 1.45 -2.15
N LEU A 196 -4.22 1.22 -1.08
CA LEU A 196 -3.93 2.22 -0.06
C LEU A 196 -3.13 3.40 -0.60
N ILE A 197 -2.11 3.16 -1.44
CA ILE A 197 -1.35 4.23 -2.11
C ILE A 197 -2.28 5.07 -2.99
N LEU A 198 -3.11 4.43 -3.83
CA LEU A 198 -4.07 5.15 -4.68
C LEU A 198 -5.05 5.96 -3.84
N LEU A 199 -5.55 5.41 -2.73
CA LEU A 199 -6.46 6.08 -1.80
C LEU A 199 -5.81 7.31 -1.17
N ILE A 200 -4.54 7.24 -0.76
CA ILE A 200 -3.79 8.36 -0.19
C ILE A 200 -3.53 9.45 -1.23
N VAL A 201 -2.99 9.09 -2.40
CA VAL A 201 -2.64 10.07 -3.46
C VAL A 201 -3.87 10.81 -3.96
N SER A 202 -4.93 10.06 -4.29
CA SER A 202 -6.20 10.66 -4.72
C SER A 202 -6.90 11.42 -3.59
N GLY A 203 -6.78 10.96 -2.34
CA GLY A 203 -7.33 11.64 -1.18
C GLY A 203 -6.69 13.01 -0.98
N VAL A 204 -5.36 13.11 -1.11
CA VAL A 204 -4.66 14.40 -1.08
C VAL A 204 -5.14 15.31 -2.21
N ALA A 205 -5.26 14.78 -3.43
CA ALA A 205 -5.77 15.56 -4.56
C ALA A 205 -7.20 16.08 -4.35
N LEU A 206 -8.09 15.30 -3.70
CA LEU A 206 -9.44 15.74 -3.34
C LEU A 206 -9.45 16.79 -2.23
N ILE A 207 -8.57 16.72 -1.24
CA ILE A 207 -8.50 17.74 -0.18
C ILE A 207 -8.13 19.11 -0.76
N LEU A 208 -7.25 19.12 -1.77
CA LEU A 208 -6.77 20.36 -2.38
C LEU A 208 -7.85 21.13 -3.14
N THR A 209 -9.01 20.51 -3.45
CA THR A 209 -10.13 21.23 -4.07
C THR A 209 -10.77 22.23 -3.10
N ASP A 210 -10.81 21.89 -1.80
CA ASP A 210 -11.42 22.71 -0.75
C ASP A 210 -10.81 22.38 0.63
N PRO A 211 -9.57 22.82 0.91
CA PRO A 211 -8.86 22.42 2.12
C PRO A 211 -9.57 22.86 3.40
N GLU A 212 -10.17 24.05 3.41
CA GLU A 212 -10.81 24.64 4.59
C GLU A 212 -12.01 23.79 5.02
N THR A 213 -12.92 23.49 4.10
CA THR A 213 -14.10 22.66 4.39
C THR A 213 -13.70 21.25 4.84
N TYR A 214 -12.70 20.63 4.22
CA TYR A 214 -12.29 19.28 4.60
C TYR A 214 -11.62 19.24 5.98
N LEU A 215 -10.75 20.21 6.29
CA LEU A 215 -10.01 20.22 7.56
C LEU A 215 -10.90 20.53 8.77
N GLU A 216 -12.01 21.24 8.58
CA GLU A 216 -12.99 21.49 9.64
C GLU A 216 -14.03 20.36 9.78
N ASN A 217 -14.15 19.48 8.78
CA ASN A 217 -15.16 18.43 8.77
C ASN A 217 -14.77 17.24 9.69
N PRO A 218 -15.49 16.98 10.80
CA PRO A 218 -15.14 15.93 11.76
C PRO A 218 -15.21 14.51 11.15
N ARG A 219 -16.14 14.28 10.23
CA ARG A 219 -16.25 13.00 9.49
C ARG A 219 -15.02 12.77 8.63
N PHE A 220 -14.55 13.82 7.95
CA PHE A 220 -13.33 13.75 7.16
C PHE A 220 -12.10 13.47 8.04
N LEU A 221 -11.91 14.19 9.14
CA LEU A 221 -10.80 13.98 10.08
C LEU A 221 -10.80 12.55 10.65
N MET A 222 -11.98 12.00 10.97
CA MET A 222 -12.11 10.61 11.40
C MET A 222 -11.72 9.63 10.29
N LYS A 223 -12.13 9.88 9.04
CA LYS A 223 -11.71 9.08 7.89
C LYS A 223 -10.19 9.06 7.76
N MET A 224 -9.53 10.22 7.89
CA MET A 224 -8.07 10.32 7.85
C MET A 224 -7.40 9.56 9.01
N THR A 225 -8.00 9.60 10.21
CA THR A 225 -7.54 8.82 11.37
C THR A 225 -7.58 7.32 11.08
N ALA A 226 -8.70 6.82 10.53
CA ALA A 226 -8.84 5.41 10.17
C ALA A 226 -7.88 4.99 9.04
N VAL A 227 -7.69 5.84 8.02
CA VAL A 227 -6.69 5.62 6.95
C VAL A 227 -5.27 5.55 7.52
N PHE A 228 -4.94 6.42 8.47
CA PHE A 228 -3.63 6.40 9.12
C PHE A 228 -3.41 5.09 9.92
N ILE A 229 -4.42 4.66 10.67
CA ILE A 229 -4.34 3.44 11.47
C ILE A 229 -4.23 2.20 10.59
N VAL A 230 -5.00 2.11 9.50
CA VAL A 230 -4.88 0.97 8.58
C VAL A 230 -3.53 0.96 7.86
N THR A 231 -2.97 2.13 7.55
CA THR A 231 -1.62 2.26 6.98
C THR A 231 -0.57 1.74 7.95
N LEU A 232 -0.60 2.20 9.20
CA LEU A 232 0.34 1.73 10.23
C LEU A 232 0.19 0.23 10.46
N ASN A 233 -1.05 -0.27 10.58
CA ASN A 233 -1.31 -1.69 10.78
C ASN A 233 -0.76 -2.53 9.62
N GLY A 234 -0.97 -2.11 8.37
CA GLY A 234 -0.44 -2.79 7.19
C GLY A 234 1.09 -2.86 7.18
N VAL A 235 1.78 -1.77 7.55
CA VAL A 235 3.24 -1.75 7.68
C VAL A 235 3.70 -2.71 8.78
N LEU A 236 3.10 -2.65 9.98
CA LEU A 236 3.47 -3.51 11.11
C LEU A 236 3.23 -4.99 10.80
N LEU A 237 2.13 -5.32 10.13
CA LEU A 237 1.79 -6.69 9.73
C LEU A 237 2.84 -7.25 8.77
N ASN A 238 3.21 -6.48 7.74
CA ASN A 238 4.23 -6.90 6.76
C ASN A 238 5.64 -6.97 7.35
N LEU A 239 5.95 -6.17 8.37
CA LEU A 239 7.26 -6.20 9.04
C LEU A 239 7.41 -7.31 10.07
N PHE A 240 6.36 -7.58 10.86
CA PHE A 240 6.49 -8.40 12.07
C PHE A 240 5.70 -9.70 12.06
N VAL A 241 4.58 -9.77 11.35
CA VAL A 241 3.65 -10.91 11.39
C VAL A 241 3.88 -11.83 10.19
N VAL A 242 3.81 -11.29 8.97
CA VAL A 242 3.94 -12.07 7.72
C VAL A 242 5.25 -12.87 7.66
N PRO A 243 6.44 -12.28 7.91
CA PRO A 243 7.69 -13.03 7.83
C PRO A 243 7.78 -14.21 8.81
N LYS A 244 7.07 -14.12 9.94
CA LYS A 244 7.04 -15.18 10.96
C LYS A 244 6.00 -16.25 10.66
N MET A 245 4.87 -15.88 10.04
CA MET A 245 3.84 -16.84 9.62
C MET A 245 4.38 -17.79 8.55
N GLU A 246 5.12 -17.27 7.58
CA GLU A 246 5.76 -18.10 6.56
C GLU A 246 6.76 -19.08 7.17
N GLN A 247 7.64 -18.64 8.07
CA GLN A 247 8.60 -19.54 8.73
C GLN A 247 7.95 -20.72 9.46
N ILE A 248 6.73 -20.53 9.98
CA ILE A 248 5.95 -21.57 10.67
C ILE A 248 5.29 -22.51 9.66
N SER A 249 4.73 -22.00 8.56
CA SER A 249 4.04 -22.83 7.57
C SER A 249 4.97 -23.79 6.82
N PHE A 250 6.27 -23.47 6.71
CA PHE A 250 7.24 -24.28 5.96
C PHE A 250 8.11 -25.22 6.80
N ARG A 251 7.97 -25.25 8.13
CA ARG A 251 8.64 -26.24 8.99
C ARG A 251 7.66 -27.33 9.43
N GLU A 252 7.97 -28.58 9.10
CA GLU A 252 7.20 -29.79 9.46
C GLU A 252 7.35 -30.22 10.94
N GLU A 253 8.17 -29.53 11.74
CA GLU A 253 8.41 -29.91 13.14
C GLU A 253 7.25 -29.52 14.06
N LYS A 254 6.90 -30.44 14.99
CA LYS A 254 5.87 -30.30 16.04
C LYS A 254 5.92 -28.91 16.70
N HIS A 255 5.03 -28.02 16.26
CA HIS A 255 4.99 -26.64 16.72
C HIS A 255 4.63 -26.54 18.21
N GLN A 256 5.52 -25.96 19.01
CA GLN A 256 5.07 -25.14 20.11
C GLN A 256 4.34 -23.95 19.49
N GLN A 257 3.01 -23.91 19.63
CA GLN A 257 2.20 -22.78 19.16
C GLN A 257 2.83 -21.48 19.67
N ASN A 258 3.32 -20.63 18.76
CA ASN A 258 3.76 -19.29 19.12
C ASN A 258 2.50 -18.45 19.38
N THR A 259 1.94 -18.62 20.58
CA THR A 259 0.68 -18.01 21.02
C THR A 259 0.70 -16.48 20.90
N GLY A 260 1.88 -15.87 20.96
CA GLY A 260 2.10 -14.45 20.75
C GLY A 260 1.93 -14.01 19.30
N LEU A 261 2.48 -14.76 18.33
CA LEU A 261 2.29 -14.46 16.91
C LEU A 261 0.83 -14.60 16.48
N ILE A 262 0.19 -15.70 16.90
CA ILE A 262 -1.23 -15.93 16.62
C ILE A 262 -2.07 -14.79 17.20
N ARG A 263 -1.81 -14.40 18.45
CA ARG A 263 -2.47 -13.26 19.08
C ARG A 263 -2.26 -11.96 18.30
N ALA A 264 -1.04 -11.70 17.83
CA ALA A 264 -0.74 -10.52 17.02
C ALA A 264 -1.51 -10.53 15.68
N ALA A 265 -1.61 -11.68 15.02
CA ALA A 265 -2.39 -11.82 13.78
C ALA A 265 -3.89 -11.53 13.99
N PHE A 266 -4.50 -12.06 15.06
CA PHE A 266 -5.90 -11.77 15.42
C PHE A 266 -6.13 -10.28 15.70
N ILE A 267 -5.23 -9.64 16.44
CA ILE A 267 -5.33 -8.20 16.73
C ILE A 267 -5.18 -7.39 15.45
N ALA A 268 -4.20 -7.70 14.62
CA ALA A 268 -3.94 -6.98 13.37
C ALA A 268 -5.09 -7.11 12.38
N GLY A 269 -5.70 -8.30 12.26
CA GLY A 269 -6.90 -8.52 11.45
C GLY A 269 -8.11 -7.75 11.97
N ALA A 270 -8.34 -7.75 13.29
CA ALA A 270 -9.43 -6.98 13.90
C ALA A 270 -9.28 -5.46 13.65
N VAL A 271 -8.07 -4.92 13.82
CA VAL A 271 -7.76 -3.51 13.55
C VAL A 271 -7.91 -3.19 12.05
N SER A 272 -7.41 -4.06 11.17
CA SER A 272 -7.53 -3.93 9.72
C SER A 272 -9.00 -3.84 9.28
N MET A 273 -9.79 -4.85 9.60
CA MET A 273 -11.19 -4.96 9.22
C MET A 273 -11.99 -3.77 9.76
N THR A 274 -11.84 -3.44 11.05
CA THR A 274 -12.56 -2.31 11.66
C THR A 274 -12.20 -0.99 10.98
N SER A 275 -10.93 -0.77 10.65
CA SER A 275 -10.47 0.48 10.02
C SER A 275 -10.98 0.63 8.59
N TRP A 276 -10.90 -0.43 7.78
CA TRP A 276 -11.41 -0.41 6.41
C TRP A 276 -12.93 -0.20 6.36
N PHE A 277 -13.69 -0.91 7.19
CA PHE A 277 -15.13 -0.69 7.28
C PHE A 277 -15.49 0.69 7.81
N THR A 278 -14.70 1.23 8.75
CA THR A 278 -14.89 2.61 9.24
C THR A 278 -14.71 3.62 8.11
N VAL A 279 -13.65 3.51 7.30
CA VAL A 279 -13.44 4.39 6.14
C VAL A 279 -14.61 4.30 5.16
N PHE A 280 -15.08 3.08 4.86
CA PHE A 280 -16.20 2.86 3.96
C PHE A 280 -17.51 3.45 4.51
N ILE A 281 -17.85 3.17 5.78
CA ILE A 281 -19.07 3.66 6.43
C ILE A 281 -19.08 5.19 6.51
N LEU A 282 -17.96 5.81 6.90
CA LEU A 282 -17.81 7.26 6.92
C LEU A 282 -17.94 7.89 5.53
N ALA A 283 -17.60 7.16 4.46
CA ALA A 283 -17.79 7.63 3.09
C ALA A 283 -19.25 7.52 2.61
N MET A 284 -20.04 6.59 3.15
CA MET A 284 -21.40 6.32 2.69
C MET A 284 -22.49 6.99 3.52
N ILE A 285 -22.27 7.20 4.82
CA ILE A 285 -23.32 7.70 5.73
C ILE A 285 -23.15 9.21 5.95
N THR A 286 -23.83 10.00 5.12
CA THR A 286 -23.79 11.47 5.17
C THR A 286 -24.08 12.05 6.57
N PRO A 287 -25.12 11.59 7.30
CA PRO A 287 -25.47 12.13 8.63
C PRO A 287 -24.37 12.06 9.69
N LEU A 288 -23.30 11.28 9.48
CA LEU A 288 -22.18 11.19 10.42
C LEU A 288 -21.39 12.51 10.56
N GLU A 289 -21.55 13.45 9.62
CA GLU A 289 -20.91 14.78 9.71
C GLU A 289 -21.45 15.66 10.84
N ASN A 290 -22.65 15.35 11.35
CA ASN A 290 -23.26 16.09 12.46
C ASN A 290 -22.67 15.70 13.84
N PHE A 291 -21.88 14.63 13.90
CA PHE A 291 -21.24 14.22 15.15
C PHE A 291 -19.86 14.85 15.27
N SER A 292 -19.48 15.19 16.50
CA SER A 292 -18.13 15.69 16.77
C SER A 292 -17.08 14.60 16.51
N TYR A 293 -15.87 15.02 16.14
CA TYR A 293 -14.74 14.12 15.93
C TYR A 293 -14.49 13.23 17.16
N ALA A 294 -14.64 13.78 18.38
CA ALA A 294 -14.46 13.03 19.62
C ALA A 294 -15.46 11.88 19.79
N ILE A 295 -16.73 12.07 19.40
CA ILE A 295 -17.75 11.02 19.44
C ILE A 295 -17.42 9.93 18.42
N LEU A 296 -17.08 10.32 17.19
CA LEU A 296 -16.70 9.38 16.13
C LEU A 296 -15.46 8.56 16.52
N LEU A 297 -14.44 9.21 17.07
CA LEU A 297 -13.22 8.56 17.56
C LEU A 297 -13.52 7.58 18.70
N THR A 298 -14.38 7.98 19.65
CA THR A 298 -14.79 7.10 20.75
C THR A 298 -15.51 5.87 20.23
N GLY A 299 -16.47 6.05 19.31
CA GLY A 299 -17.18 4.95 18.66
C GLY A 299 -16.22 4.00 17.93
N TYR A 300 -15.25 4.55 17.21
CA TYR A 300 -14.23 3.77 16.51
C TYR A 300 -13.32 2.99 17.47
N ILE A 301 -12.87 3.59 18.58
CA ILE A 301 -12.08 2.89 19.61
C ILE A 301 -12.89 1.76 20.23
N VAL A 302 -14.17 2.00 20.57
CA VAL A 302 -15.06 0.97 21.10
C VAL A 302 -15.22 -0.17 20.12
N LEU A 303 -15.41 0.12 18.83
CA LEU A 303 -15.50 -0.90 17.79
C LEU A 303 -14.21 -1.72 17.68
N ILE A 304 -13.03 -1.09 17.70
CA ILE A 304 -11.74 -1.80 17.70
C ILE A 304 -11.62 -2.71 18.92
N LEU A 305 -11.93 -2.21 20.12
CA LEU A 305 -11.82 -3.02 21.34
C LEU A 305 -12.78 -4.20 21.30
N PHE A 306 -13.99 -4.00 20.78
CA PHE A 306 -14.99 -5.04 20.61
C PHE A 306 -14.54 -6.11 19.59
N THR A 307 -14.02 -5.71 18.42
CA THR A 307 -13.54 -6.66 17.41
C THR A 307 -12.29 -7.40 17.86
N ILE A 308 -11.36 -6.73 18.58
CA ILE A 308 -10.22 -7.39 19.22
C ILE A 308 -10.70 -8.41 20.26
N ALA A 309 -11.62 -8.05 21.14
CA ALA A 309 -12.16 -8.97 22.14
C ALA A 309 -12.80 -10.20 21.48
N GLY A 310 -13.60 -9.99 20.43
CA GLY A 310 -14.18 -11.07 19.61
C GLY A 310 -13.10 -11.96 18.99
N GLY A 311 -12.08 -11.37 18.36
CA GLY A 311 -10.96 -12.12 17.77
C GLY A 311 -10.19 -12.96 18.79
N LEU A 312 -9.96 -12.43 19.99
CA LEU A 312 -9.28 -13.16 21.07
C LEU A 312 -10.14 -14.29 21.66
N ILE A 313 -11.47 -14.11 21.73
CA ILE A 313 -12.39 -15.18 22.13
C ILE A 313 -12.36 -16.30 21.09
N THR A 314 -12.45 -15.95 19.80
CA THR A 314 -12.33 -16.90 18.69
C THR A 314 -11.03 -17.69 18.76
N LYS A 315 -9.89 -17.01 19.00
CA LYS A 315 -8.60 -17.68 19.25
C LYS A 315 -8.70 -18.74 20.35
N LYS A 316 -9.29 -18.39 21.50
CA LYS A 316 -9.41 -19.30 22.66
C LYS A 316 -10.31 -20.51 22.36
N ILE A 317 -11.31 -20.35 21.49
CA ILE A 317 -12.17 -21.45 21.04
C ILE A 317 -11.37 -22.43 20.17
N TYR A 318 -10.53 -21.92 19.26
CA TYR A 318 -9.66 -22.75 18.42
C TYR A 318 -8.62 -23.52 19.25
N GLU A 319 -7.94 -22.85 20.18
CA GLU A 319 -6.97 -23.50 21.08
C GLU A 319 -7.59 -24.65 21.89
N ARG A 320 -8.90 -24.58 22.21
CA ARG A 320 -9.59 -25.67 22.94
C ARG A 320 -9.92 -26.87 22.06
N LYS A 321 -10.20 -26.68 20.77
CA LYS A 321 -10.50 -27.78 19.84
C LYS A 321 -9.26 -28.63 19.58
N ASP A 322 -8.12 -28.00 19.35
CA ASP A 322 -6.84 -28.70 19.15
C ASP A 322 -6.48 -29.61 20.32
N VAL A 323 -6.73 -29.16 21.57
CA VAL A 323 -6.45 -29.96 22.78
C VAL A 323 -7.42 -31.14 22.93
N SER A 324 -8.63 -31.07 22.38
CA SER A 324 -9.60 -32.17 22.44
C SER A 324 -9.41 -33.23 21.36
N GLU A 325 -8.68 -32.92 20.29
CA GLU A 325 -8.39 -33.82 19.16
C GLU A 325 -6.99 -34.45 19.21
N ALA A 326 -6.15 -34.05 20.19
CA ALA A 326 -4.81 -34.58 20.45
C ALA A 326 -4.79 -35.63 21.57
#